data_AF-A0A8J8FQQ6-F1
#
_entry.id   AF-A0A8J8FQQ6-F1
#
_cell.length_a   1.000
_cell.length_b   1.000
_cell.length_c   1.000
_cell.angle_alpha   90.00
_cell.angle_beta   90.00
_cell.angle_gamma   90.00
#
_symmetry.space_group_name_H-M   'P 1'
#
loop_
_entity.id
_entity.type
_entity.pdbx_description
1 polymer ?
#
loop_
_entity_poly.entity_id
_entity_poly.type
_entity_poly.pdbx_seq_one_letter_code
_entity_poly.pdbx_strand_id
1 'polypeptide(L)'
;MRGAIVFLVLLTVAFGPAACQERVAVLTTGADQVCLRFVEEALKASNAEVVGVTVSDVESGALLDEEGSPAYSALVIPGGSYESLASDRSFVDALKEYLEAGGLVVGIAEGGDLLVRAGLVPAELGESAPAGYVRIHVVNPMDPAVKDVEDGLEVYYDGCPVPESTGAAVPATFEGGALDGKPAILRAMVGQGQVLVFVFHPCHLGSTFYWTGAKMLLDALNLSAEGVPGAISYPYTGSVSPEVVPTVYPTTPSATSSSTTSSSVFWVPVVPLPVSGRRR
;
A
#
# COMPACT_ATOMS: atom_id res chain seq x y z
N MET A 1 -72.97 -4.06 26.87
CA MET A 1 -71.71 -4.78 27.12
C MET A 1 -70.70 -4.30 26.09
N ARG A 2 -69.68 -3.53 26.52
CA ARG A 2 -68.59 -3.02 25.67
C ARG A 2 -67.40 -3.95 25.84
N GLY A 3 -66.99 -4.65 24.79
CA GLY A 3 -65.74 -5.41 24.75
C GLY A 3 -64.71 -4.61 23.96
N ALA A 4 -63.67 -4.12 24.63
CA ALA A 4 -62.52 -3.51 23.99
C ALA A 4 -61.49 -4.60 23.71
N ILE A 5 -61.23 -4.88 22.43
CA ILE A 5 -60.15 -5.75 21.98
C ILE A 5 -58.91 -4.86 21.86
N VAL A 6 -57.97 -5.02 22.79
CA VAL A 6 -56.65 -4.40 22.74
C VAL A 6 -55.79 -5.25 21.82
N PHE A 7 -55.48 -4.73 20.62
CA PHE A 7 -54.47 -5.31 19.74
C PHE A 7 -53.09 -4.96 20.29
N LEU A 8 -52.45 -5.93 20.95
CA LEU A 8 -51.05 -5.85 21.30
C LEU A 8 -50.23 -6.10 20.03
N VAL A 9 -49.73 -5.02 19.41
CA VAL A 9 -48.74 -5.12 18.33
C VAL A 9 -47.42 -5.54 18.97
N LEU A 10 -47.11 -6.82 18.89
CA LEU A 10 -45.82 -7.36 19.30
C LEU A 10 -44.78 -6.87 18.29
N LEU A 11 -44.03 -5.83 18.64
CA LEU A 11 -42.90 -5.35 17.87
C LEU A 11 -41.77 -6.39 18.01
N THR A 12 -41.76 -7.41 17.15
CA THR A 12 -40.58 -8.27 16.99
C THR A 12 -39.48 -7.40 16.41
N VAL A 13 -38.61 -6.90 17.28
CA VAL A 13 -37.28 -6.43 16.89
C VAL A 13 -36.57 -7.66 16.37
N ALA A 14 -36.68 -7.90 15.06
CA ALA A 14 -35.83 -8.84 14.37
C ALA A 14 -34.42 -8.31 14.56
N PHE A 15 -33.64 -8.97 15.42
CA PHE A 15 -32.19 -8.89 15.33
C PHE A 15 -31.88 -9.28 13.89
N GLY A 16 -31.52 -8.29 13.06
CA GLY A 16 -31.07 -8.55 11.71
C GLY A 16 -29.93 -9.58 11.77
N PRO A 17 -29.69 -10.35 10.69
CA PRO A 17 -28.49 -11.17 10.61
C PRO A 17 -27.33 -10.27 11.03
N ALA A 18 -26.56 -10.71 12.04
CA ALA A 18 -25.40 -9.97 12.50
C ALA A 18 -24.64 -9.58 11.23
N ALA A 19 -24.64 -8.29 10.90
CA ALA A 19 -23.97 -7.81 9.70
C ALA A 19 -22.55 -8.32 9.84
N CYS A 20 -22.13 -9.22 8.93
CA CYS A 20 -20.79 -9.80 8.99
C CYS A 20 -19.84 -8.62 8.98
N GLN A 21 -19.25 -8.34 10.14
CA GLN A 21 -18.34 -7.22 10.30
C GLN A 21 -17.17 -7.48 9.36
N GLU A 22 -16.90 -6.54 8.46
CA GLU A 22 -15.79 -6.70 7.53
C GLU A 22 -14.48 -6.77 8.32
N ARG A 23 -13.67 -7.78 8.01
CA ARG A 23 -12.38 -8.02 8.67
C ARG A 23 -11.27 -7.60 7.73
N VAL A 24 -10.47 -6.64 8.13
CA VAL A 24 -9.32 -6.15 7.35
C VAL A 24 -8.04 -6.58 8.05
N ALA A 25 -7.22 -7.34 7.35
CA ALA A 25 -5.89 -7.67 7.80
C ALA A 25 -4.94 -6.49 7.58
N VAL A 26 -4.09 -6.21 8.56
CA VAL A 26 -3.01 -5.22 8.44
C VAL A 26 -1.71 -5.93 8.74
N LEU A 27 -0.78 -5.92 7.78
CA LEU A 27 0.53 -6.54 7.99
C LEU A 27 1.29 -5.79 9.08
N THR A 28 1.77 -6.54 10.07
CA THR A 28 2.57 -6.07 11.19
C THR A 28 3.90 -6.82 11.21
N THR A 29 5.00 -6.09 11.09
CA THR A 29 6.36 -6.70 11.07
C THR A 29 7.12 -6.51 12.37
N GLY A 30 6.56 -5.75 13.33
CA GLY A 30 7.21 -5.42 14.60
C GLY A 30 8.39 -4.44 14.49
N ALA A 31 8.74 -4.01 13.28
CA ALA A 31 9.76 -2.99 12.97
C ALA A 31 9.10 -1.69 12.46
N ASP A 32 9.91 -0.69 12.11
CA ASP A 32 9.54 0.70 11.73
C ASP A 32 8.50 0.82 10.58
N GLN A 33 7.24 0.52 10.88
CA GLN A 33 6.13 0.66 9.93
C GLN A 33 5.59 2.08 9.96
N VAL A 34 5.95 2.84 8.94
CA VAL A 34 5.40 4.17 8.68
C VAL A 34 3.95 4.00 8.21
N CYS A 35 3.04 4.83 8.71
CA CYS A 35 1.58 4.74 8.51
C CYS A 35 0.80 3.65 9.26
N LEU A 36 1.39 2.69 10.00
CA LEU A 36 0.59 1.64 10.67
C LEU A 36 -0.52 2.24 11.55
N ARG A 37 -0.17 3.22 12.39
CA ARG A 37 -1.12 3.91 13.26
C ARG A 37 -2.24 4.60 12.47
N PHE A 38 -1.90 5.24 11.35
CA PHE A 38 -2.88 5.89 10.49
C PHE A 38 -3.86 4.87 9.89
N VAL A 39 -3.34 3.76 9.36
CA VAL A 39 -4.17 2.70 8.77
C VAL A 39 -5.13 2.16 9.82
N GLU A 40 -4.64 1.87 11.03
CA GLU A 40 -5.51 1.41 12.11
C GLU A 40 -6.57 2.44 12.51
N GLU A 41 -6.22 3.72 12.62
CA GLU A 41 -7.18 4.78 12.97
C GLU A 41 -8.24 4.97 11.87
N ALA A 42 -7.84 4.95 10.60
CA ALA A 42 -8.74 5.03 9.45
C ALA A 42 -9.72 3.84 9.44
N LEU A 43 -9.21 2.61 9.60
CA LEU A 43 -10.04 1.41 9.60
C LEU A 43 -10.98 1.35 10.82
N LYS A 44 -10.51 1.75 12.02
CA LYS A 44 -11.36 1.84 13.22
C LYS A 44 -12.55 2.79 13.02
N ALA A 45 -12.41 3.83 12.19
CA ALA A 45 -13.52 4.73 11.85
C ALA A 45 -14.55 4.12 10.89
N SER A 46 -14.26 2.97 10.26
CA SER A 46 -15.15 2.28 9.32
C SER A 46 -15.98 1.15 9.92
N ASN A 47 -15.91 0.96 11.24
CA ASN A 47 -16.53 -0.18 11.94
C ASN A 47 -16.00 -1.57 11.49
N ALA A 48 -14.97 -1.61 10.65
CA ALA A 48 -14.28 -2.85 10.30
C ALA A 48 -13.51 -3.43 11.51
N GLU A 49 -13.48 -4.75 11.62
CA GLU A 49 -12.57 -5.44 12.53
C GLU A 49 -11.16 -5.37 11.96
N VAL A 50 -10.26 -4.67 12.66
CA VAL A 50 -8.85 -4.56 12.27
C VAL A 50 -8.07 -5.70 12.91
N VAL A 51 -7.48 -6.56 12.07
CA VAL A 51 -6.71 -7.72 12.53
C VAL A 51 -5.26 -7.54 12.13
N GLY A 52 -4.37 -7.40 13.12
CA GLY A 52 -2.94 -7.43 12.86
C GLY A 52 -2.51 -8.85 12.47
N VAL A 53 -1.86 -8.99 11.32
CA VAL A 53 -1.26 -10.26 10.85
C VAL A 53 0.24 -10.09 10.74
N THR A 54 1.01 -11.12 11.09
CA THR A 54 2.46 -11.13 10.97
C THR A 54 2.90 -11.74 9.64
N VAL A 55 4.18 -11.63 9.30
CA VAL A 55 4.77 -12.32 8.14
C VAL A 55 4.53 -13.84 8.25
N SER A 56 4.71 -14.42 9.45
CA SER A 56 4.47 -15.84 9.68
C SER A 56 3.01 -16.24 9.49
N ASP A 57 2.06 -15.35 9.80
CA ASP A 57 0.64 -15.63 9.58
C ASP A 57 0.34 -15.68 8.07
N VAL A 58 0.91 -14.74 7.31
CA VAL A 58 0.79 -14.73 5.83
C VAL A 58 1.40 -16.01 5.24
N GLU A 59 2.64 -16.34 5.60
CA GLU A 59 3.36 -17.51 5.09
C GLU A 59 2.70 -18.85 5.45
N SER A 60 1.97 -18.90 6.56
CA SER A 60 1.24 -20.11 7.00
C SER A 60 -0.13 -20.26 6.35
N GLY A 61 -0.55 -19.31 5.50
CA GLY A 61 -1.83 -19.35 4.79
C GLY A 61 -3.01 -18.77 5.57
N ALA A 62 -2.77 -18.00 6.65
CA ALA A 62 -3.83 -17.46 7.49
C ALA A 62 -4.76 -16.45 6.77
N LEU A 63 -4.39 -16.01 5.56
CA LEU A 63 -5.21 -15.13 4.73
C LEU A 63 -6.42 -15.83 4.10
N LEU A 64 -6.44 -17.16 4.11
CA LEU A 64 -7.52 -17.98 3.58
C LEU A 64 -8.26 -18.71 4.71
N ASP A 65 -9.56 -18.96 4.52
CA ASP A 65 -10.35 -19.83 5.38
C ASP A 65 -10.14 -21.32 5.05
N GLU A 66 -10.82 -22.22 5.77
CA GLU A 66 -10.68 -23.67 5.59
C GLU A 66 -11.14 -24.13 4.20
N GLU A 67 -12.01 -23.35 3.55
CA GLU A 67 -12.53 -23.58 2.21
C GLU A 67 -11.63 -22.97 1.10
N GLY A 68 -10.57 -22.24 1.47
CA GLY A 68 -9.67 -21.58 0.53
C GLY A 68 -10.20 -20.25 -0.03
N SER A 69 -11.19 -19.65 0.63
CA SER A 69 -11.71 -18.31 0.31
C SER A 69 -11.00 -17.24 1.15
N PRO A 70 -10.99 -15.96 0.73
CA PRO A 70 -10.40 -14.88 1.52
C PRO A 70 -10.99 -14.79 2.94
N ALA A 71 -10.16 -15.00 3.97
CA ALA A 71 -10.57 -14.86 5.37
C ALA A 71 -10.76 -13.40 5.81
N TYR A 72 -10.25 -12.47 5.00
CA TYR A 72 -10.31 -11.02 5.19
C TYR A 72 -10.80 -10.36 3.90
N SER A 73 -11.55 -9.26 4.02
CA SER A 73 -11.99 -8.48 2.86
C SER A 73 -10.83 -7.79 2.15
N ALA A 74 -9.76 -7.48 2.89
CA ALA A 74 -8.50 -6.98 2.33
C ALA A 74 -7.32 -7.24 3.27
N LEU A 75 -6.12 -7.18 2.69
CA LEU A 75 -4.84 -7.05 3.37
C LEU A 75 -4.23 -5.68 3.05
N VAL A 76 -3.91 -4.89 4.08
CA VAL A 76 -3.17 -3.62 3.95
C VAL A 76 -1.73 -3.81 4.38
N ILE A 77 -0.79 -3.43 3.51
CA ILE A 77 0.65 -3.38 3.75
C ILE A 77 1.06 -1.91 3.89
N PRO A 78 1.24 -1.40 5.13
CA PRO A 78 1.62 -0.01 5.36
C PRO A 78 3.06 0.26 4.88
N GLY A 79 3.50 1.52 4.85
CA GLY A 79 4.91 1.87 4.53
C GLY A 79 5.90 1.30 5.56
N GLY A 80 7.17 1.21 5.19
CA GLY A 80 8.21 0.59 6.03
C GLY A 80 9.32 -0.09 5.22
N SER A 81 10.07 -1.01 5.81
CA SER A 81 11.15 -1.71 5.09
C SER A 81 10.77 -3.17 4.83
N TYR A 82 10.60 -3.52 3.55
CA TYR A 82 10.14 -4.85 3.12
C TYR A 82 11.00 -5.50 2.04
N GLU A 83 12.20 -4.96 1.78
CA GLU A 83 13.03 -5.37 0.65
C GLU A 83 13.29 -6.89 0.61
N SER A 84 13.52 -7.51 1.76
CA SER A 84 13.75 -8.96 1.85
C SER A 84 12.51 -9.79 1.50
N LEU A 85 11.31 -9.31 1.86
CA LEU A 85 10.04 -10.04 1.66
C LEU A 85 9.67 -10.14 0.18
N ALA A 86 10.10 -9.17 -0.65
CA ALA A 86 9.82 -9.20 -2.09
C ALA A 86 10.44 -10.42 -2.80
N SER A 87 11.49 -11.00 -2.21
CA SER A 87 12.16 -12.20 -2.71
C SER A 87 11.84 -13.47 -1.92
N ASP A 88 11.06 -13.36 -0.83
CA ASP A 88 10.63 -14.51 -0.06
C ASP A 88 9.49 -15.21 -0.79
N ARG A 89 9.78 -16.41 -1.30
CA ARG A 89 8.79 -17.18 -2.07
C ARG A 89 7.59 -17.57 -1.23
N SER A 90 7.76 -17.90 0.03
CA SER A 90 6.66 -18.36 0.90
C SER A 90 5.66 -17.22 1.09
N PHE A 91 6.17 -16.03 1.37
CA PHE A 91 5.34 -14.83 1.52
C PHE A 91 4.67 -14.43 0.20
N VAL A 92 5.43 -14.36 -0.90
CA VAL A 92 4.92 -13.93 -2.20
C VAL A 92 3.90 -14.92 -2.76
N ASP A 93 4.13 -16.23 -2.63
CA ASP A 93 3.19 -17.25 -3.11
C ASP A 93 1.91 -17.24 -2.28
N ALA A 94 1.98 -17.03 -0.96
CA ALA A 94 0.78 -16.84 -0.13
C ALA A 94 -0.04 -15.60 -0.53
N LEU A 95 0.62 -14.48 -0.88
CA LEU A 95 -0.09 -13.31 -1.41
C LEU A 95 -0.77 -13.60 -2.76
N LYS A 96 -0.12 -14.36 -3.63
CA LYS A 96 -0.72 -14.78 -4.91
C LYS A 96 -1.92 -15.67 -4.68
N GLU A 97 -1.84 -16.66 -3.80
CA GLU A 97 -2.96 -17.54 -3.47
C GLU A 97 -4.15 -16.74 -2.93
N TYR A 98 -3.91 -15.79 -2.02
CA TYR A 98 -4.94 -14.88 -1.51
C TYR A 98 -5.59 -14.05 -2.63
N LEU A 99 -4.80 -13.50 -3.55
CA LEU A 99 -5.30 -12.75 -4.70
C LEU A 99 -6.05 -13.65 -5.69
N GLU A 100 -5.57 -14.85 -5.98
CA GLU A 100 -6.24 -15.81 -6.87
C GLU A 100 -7.61 -16.24 -6.33
N ALA A 101 -7.76 -16.29 -5.01
CA ALA A 101 -9.01 -16.52 -4.31
C ALA A 101 -9.98 -15.31 -4.30
N GLY A 102 -9.58 -14.17 -4.88
CA GLY A 102 -10.41 -12.95 -4.98
C GLY A 102 -10.12 -11.90 -3.92
N GLY A 103 -9.04 -12.04 -3.14
CA GLY A 103 -8.63 -11.08 -2.13
C GLY A 103 -8.21 -9.72 -2.71
N LEU A 104 -8.16 -8.71 -1.84
CA LEU A 104 -7.66 -7.37 -2.14
C LEU A 104 -6.39 -7.10 -1.33
N VAL A 105 -5.31 -6.72 -2.00
CA VAL A 105 -4.06 -6.28 -1.33
C VAL A 105 -3.79 -4.81 -1.64
N VAL A 106 -3.63 -4.00 -0.60
CA VAL A 106 -3.32 -2.57 -0.71
C VAL A 106 -1.94 -2.30 -0.14
N GLY A 107 -1.02 -1.77 -0.95
CA GLY A 107 0.30 -1.32 -0.52
C GLY A 107 0.39 0.20 -0.45
N ILE A 108 1.05 0.72 0.58
CA ILE A 108 1.31 2.15 0.77
C ILE A 108 2.82 2.39 0.78
N ALA A 109 3.30 3.35 -0.02
CA ALA A 109 4.71 3.70 -0.18
C ALA A 109 5.58 2.45 -0.41
N GLU A 110 6.50 2.11 0.48
CA GLU A 110 7.33 0.91 0.36
C GLU A 110 6.55 -0.41 0.45
N GLY A 111 5.37 -0.41 1.07
CA GLY A 111 4.43 -1.53 0.98
C GLY A 111 3.92 -1.72 -0.44
N GLY A 112 3.84 -0.65 -1.23
CA GLY A 112 3.62 -0.68 -2.68
C GLY A 112 4.84 -1.20 -3.45
N ASP A 113 6.04 -0.73 -3.10
CA ASP A 113 7.29 -1.21 -3.72
C ASP A 113 7.47 -2.71 -3.55
N LEU A 114 7.11 -3.25 -2.37
CA LEU A 114 7.06 -4.69 -2.12
C LEU A 114 6.23 -5.42 -3.18
N LEU A 115 5.01 -4.93 -3.45
CA LEU A 115 4.08 -5.56 -4.40
C LEU A 115 4.57 -5.47 -5.84
N VAL A 116 5.21 -4.34 -6.21
CA VAL A 116 5.85 -4.19 -7.52
C VAL A 116 7.03 -5.15 -7.66
N ARG A 117 7.96 -5.18 -6.69
CA ARG A 117 9.14 -6.07 -6.70
C ARG A 117 8.77 -7.55 -6.66
N ALA A 118 7.68 -7.90 -5.97
CA ALA A 118 7.13 -9.26 -5.94
C ALA A 118 6.48 -9.69 -7.28
N GLY A 119 6.35 -8.77 -8.25
CA GLY A 119 5.74 -9.03 -9.54
C GLY A 119 4.21 -9.19 -9.48
N LEU A 120 3.57 -8.65 -8.44
CA LEU A 120 2.11 -8.66 -8.28
C LEU A 120 1.43 -7.46 -8.96
N VAL A 121 2.23 -6.47 -9.36
CA VAL A 121 1.79 -5.30 -10.14
C VAL A 121 2.64 -5.25 -11.42
N PRO A 122 2.03 -5.20 -12.62
CA PRO A 122 2.75 -5.01 -13.88
C PRO A 122 3.26 -3.56 -13.98
N ALA A 123 4.36 -3.31 -13.27
CA ALA A 123 5.11 -2.07 -13.21
C ALA A 123 6.58 -2.36 -12.91
N GLU A 124 7.46 -1.41 -13.19
CA GLU A 124 8.89 -1.48 -12.86
C GLU A 124 9.27 -0.30 -11.97
N LEU A 125 10.03 -0.54 -10.90
CA LEU A 125 10.50 0.56 -10.05
C LEU A 125 11.50 1.43 -10.81
N GLY A 126 11.17 2.71 -10.95
CA GLY A 126 12.05 3.71 -11.56
C GLY A 126 13.00 4.36 -10.56
N GLU A 127 13.46 5.56 -10.90
CA GLU A 127 14.31 6.36 -10.02
C GLU A 127 13.51 7.05 -8.91
N SER A 128 14.11 7.14 -7.73
CA SER A 128 13.65 8.00 -6.64
C SER A 128 13.71 9.48 -7.02
N ALA A 129 12.89 10.28 -6.34
CA ALA A 129 12.90 11.74 -6.43
C ALA A 129 12.98 12.34 -5.02
N PRO A 130 13.29 13.64 -4.86
CA PRO A 130 13.29 14.26 -3.55
C PRO A 130 11.94 14.14 -2.84
N ALA A 131 11.96 13.83 -1.54
CA ALA A 131 10.77 13.83 -0.69
C ALA A 131 10.15 15.23 -0.60
N GLY A 132 8.82 15.30 -0.47
CA GLY A 132 8.09 16.54 -0.30
C GLY A 132 6.61 16.41 -0.62
N TYR A 133 5.90 17.53 -0.46
CA TYR A 133 4.53 17.65 -0.91
C TYR A 133 4.49 17.85 -2.42
N VAL A 134 3.68 17.05 -3.09
CA VAL A 134 3.47 17.03 -4.54
C VAL A 134 1.99 16.94 -4.82
N ARG A 135 1.54 17.37 -6.00
CA ARG A 135 0.12 17.29 -6.37
C ARG A 135 -0.14 16.02 -7.17
N ILE A 136 -1.37 15.51 -7.11
CA ILE A 136 -1.81 14.40 -7.98
C ILE A 136 -2.87 14.88 -8.96
N HIS A 137 -2.76 14.41 -10.20
CA HIS A 137 -3.79 14.53 -11.22
C HIS A 137 -4.65 13.25 -11.27
N VAL A 138 -5.96 13.39 -11.17
CA VAL A 138 -6.91 12.25 -11.23
C VAL A 138 -7.14 11.86 -12.69
N VAL A 139 -6.63 10.69 -13.07
CA VAL A 139 -6.72 10.16 -14.45
C VAL A 139 -8.01 9.36 -14.65
N ASN A 140 -8.42 8.55 -13.66
CA ASN A 140 -9.66 7.77 -13.69
C ASN A 140 -10.55 8.11 -12.48
N PRO A 141 -11.44 9.11 -12.58
CA PRO A 141 -12.29 9.54 -11.47
C PRO A 141 -13.34 8.50 -11.05
N MET A 142 -13.51 7.42 -11.81
CA MET A 142 -14.41 6.31 -11.48
C MET A 142 -13.73 5.22 -10.65
N ASP A 143 -12.40 5.26 -10.48
CA ASP A 143 -11.71 4.31 -9.61
C ASP A 143 -12.05 4.61 -8.14
N PRO A 144 -12.42 3.60 -7.34
CA PRO A 144 -12.78 3.81 -5.94
C PRO A 144 -11.73 4.56 -5.13
N ALA A 145 -10.42 4.35 -5.40
CA ALA A 145 -9.34 4.96 -4.64
C ALA A 145 -9.24 6.49 -4.78
N VAL A 146 -9.86 7.05 -5.83
CA VAL A 146 -9.86 8.50 -6.13
C VAL A 146 -11.28 9.03 -6.31
N LYS A 147 -12.29 8.27 -5.88
CA LYS A 147 -13.67 8.71 -5.97
C LYS A 147 -13.89 9.93 -5.08
N ASP A 148 -14.42 10.99 -5.69
CA ASP A 148 -14.63 12.30 -5.04
C ASP A 148 -13.34 12.96 -4.53
N VAL A 149 -12.17 12.57 -5.07
CA VAL A 149 -10.91 13.27 -4.83
C VAL A 149 -10.79 14.44 -5.80
N GLU A 150 -10.48 15.61 -5.26
CA GLU A 150 -10.25 16.81 -6.07
C GLU A 150 -8.97 16.67 -6.91
N ASP A 151 -9.03 17.14 -8.15
CA ASP A 151 -7.86 17.19 -9.01
C ASP A 151 -6.83 18.18 -8.47
N GLY A 152 -5.56 17.80 -8.50
CA GLY A 152 -4.47 18.57 -7.93
C GLY A 152 -4.41 18.54 -6.40
N LEU A 153 -4.97 17.49 -5.76
CA LEU A 153 -4.80 17.22 -4.33
C LEU A 153 -3.31 17.14 -3.98
N GLU A 154 -2.90 17.86 -2.94
CA GLU A 154 -1.53 17.80 -2.42
C GLU A 154 -1.35 16.56 -1.54
N VAL A 155 -0.31 15.78 -1.82
CA VAL A 155 0.05 14.55 -1.11
C VAL A 155 1.53 14.54 -0.71
N TYR A 156 1.87 13.82 0.36
CA TYR A 156 3.26 13.68 0.78
C TYR A 156 3.91 12.45 0.15
N TYR A 157 4.97 12.67 -0.61
CA TYR A 157 5.84 11.64 -1.15
C TYR A 157 7.16 11.66 -0.39
N ASP A 158 7.67 10.49 0.00
CA ASP A 158 8.79 10.32 0.92
C ASP A 158 10.14 10.07 0.24
N GLY A 159 10.15 10.01 -1.10
CA GLY A 159 11.36 9.76 -1.88
C GLY A 159 11.57 8.31 -2.33
N CYS A 160 10.57 7.43 -2.14
CA CYS A 160 10.63 6.06 -2.64
C CYS A 160 10.71 5.98 -4.18
N PRO A 161 11.36 4.96 -4.75
CA PRO A 161 11.33 4.72 -6.20
C PRO A 161 9.91 4.83 -6.77
N VAL A 162 9.72 5.64 -7.82
CA VAL A 162 8.39 5.76 -8.43
C VAL A 162 8.21 4.69 -9.51
N PRO A 163 7.21 3.79 -9.39
CA PRO A 163 6.97 2.76 -10.38
C PRO A 163 6.49 3.34 -11.71
N GLU A 164 6.97 2.77 -12.81
CA GLU A 164 6.47 2.99 -14.16
C GLU A 164 5.54 1.84 -14.54
N SER A 165 4.30 2.15 -14.92
CA SER A 165 3.34 1.11 -15.31
C SER A 165 3.76 0.44 -16.62
N THR A 166 3.81 -0.89 -16.64
CA THR A 166 4.01 -1.71 -17.84
C THR A 166 2.74 -2.44 -18.27
N GLY A 167 1.60 -2.11 -17.63
CA GLY A 167 0.30 -2.75 -17.87
C GLY A 167 -0.72 -2.53 -16.75
N ALA A 168 -0.33 -1.97 -15.61
CA ALA A 168 -1.24 -1.61 -14.53
C ALA A 168 -2.08 -0.39 -14.91
N ALA A 169 -3.33 -0.36 -14.43
CA ALA A 169 -4.15 0.83 -14.51
C ALA A 169 -3.54 1.92 -13.63
N VAL A 170 -3.64 3.18 -14.05
CA VAL A 170 -3.10 4.35 -13.34
C VAL A 170 -4.26 5.28 -12.98
N PRO A 171 -4.90 5.12 -11.80
CA PRO A 171 -6.00 5.99 -11.40
C PRO A 171 -5.60 7.45 -11.19
N ALA A 172 -4.36 7.70 -10.80
CA ALA A 172 -3.80 9.04 -10.61
C ALA A 172 -2.30 9.07 -10.93
N THR A 173 -1.85 10.22 -11.42
CA THR A 173 -0.43 10.53 -11.65
C THR A 173 0.01 11.69 -10.78
N PHE A 174 1.30 11.86 -10.53
CA PHE A 174 1.82 13.10 -9.96
C PHE A 174 1.76 14.24 -10.99
N GLU A 175 1.59 15.47 -10.50
CA GLU A 175 1.52 16.71 -11.27
C GLU A 175 2.71 17.60 -10.93
N GLY A 176 3.51 17.92 -11.94
CA GLY A 176 4.63 18.87 -11.86
C GLY A 176 5.94 18.30 -11.31
N GLY A 177 7.02 19.08 -11.50
CA GLY A 177 8.35 18.77 -10.97
C GLY A 177 8.99 17.50 -11.58
N ALA A 178 9.81 16.81 -10.77
CA ALA A 178 10.54 15.60 -11.19
C ALA A 178 9.67 14.34 -11.30
N LEU A 179 8.42 14.41 -10.80
CA LEU A 179 7.47 13.30 -10.80
C LEU A 179 6.36 13.47 -11.84
N ASP A 180 6.35 14.56 -12.60
CA ASP A 180 5.26 14.90 -13.52
C ASP A 180 4.89 13.73 -14.45
N GLY A 181 3.60 13.37 -14.45
CA GLY A 181 3.06 12.27 -15.25
C GLY A 181 3.39 10.86 -14.76
N LYS A 182 4.23 10.70 -13.72
CA LYS A 182 4.51 9.39 -13.14
C LYS A 182 3.32 8.87 -12.31
N PRO A 183 3.07 7.56 -12.24
CA PRO A 183 2.00 7.00 -11.42
C PRO A 183 2.08 7.41 -9.94
N ALA A 184 0.98 7.94 -9.41
CA ALA A 184 0.80 8.16 -7.97
C ALA A 184 -0.03 7.03 -7.34
N ILE A 185 -0.91 6.42 -8.13
CA ILE A 185 -1.70 5.23 -7.76
C ILE A 185 -1.62 4.23 -8.91
N LEU A 186 -1.45 2.95 -8.58
CA LEU A 186 -1.50 1.84 -9.53
C LEU A 186 -2.56 0.82 -9.09
N ARG A 187 -3.28 0.24 -10.04
CA ARG A 187 -4.19 -0.88 -9.80
C ARG A 187 -3.93 -2.01 -10.80
N ALA A 188 -3.94 -3.24 -10.31
CA ALA A 188 -3.75 -4.44 -11.12
C ALA A 188 -4.69 -5.57 -10.68
N MET A 189 -4.97 -6.48 -11.61
CA MET A 189 -5.66 -7.74 -11.33
C MET A 189 -4.64 -8.88 -11.23
N VAL A 190 -4.80 -9.75 -10.23
CA VAL A 190 -4.05 -11.00 -10.10
C VAL A 190 -5.05 -12.12 -9.87
N GLY A 191 -5.27 -12.95 -10.89
CA GLY A 191 -6.37 -13.92 -10.88
C GLY A 191 -7.72 -13.21 -10.76
N GLN A 192 -8.46 -13.52 -9.69
CA GLN A 192 -9.76 -12.90 -9.38
C GLN A 192 -9.63 -11.69 -8.45
N GLY A 193 -8.47 -11.50 -7.82
CA GLY A 193 -8.20 -10.48 -6.83
C GLY A 193 -7.58 -9.23 -7.41
N GLN A 194 -7.36 -8.27 -6.52
CA GLN A 194 -6.92 -6.93 -6.87
C GLN A 194 -5.72 -6.50 -6.04
N VAL A 195 -4.80 -5.80 -6.70
CA VAL A 195 -3.69 -5.12 -6.06
C VAL A 195 -3.84 -3.62 -6.29
N LEU A 196 -3.74 -2.83 -5.23
CA LEU A 196 -3.73 -1.38 -5.28
C LEU A 196 -2.47 -0.85 -4.60
N VAL A 197 -1.81 0.11 -5.24
CA VAL A 197 -0.60 0.74 -4.70
C VAL A 197 -0.81 2.24 -4.62
N PHE A 198 -0.61 2.81 -3.43
CA PHE A 198 -0.39 4.23 -3.24
C PHE A 198 1.11 4.49 -3.18
N VAL A 199 1.67 5.23 -4.13
CA VAL A 199 3.11 5.54 -4.19
C VAL A 199 3.50 6.63 -3.17
N PHE A 200 2.52 7.35 -2.64
CA PHE A 200 2.67 8.39 -1.63
C PHE A 200 2.14 7.92 -0.27
N HIS A 201 2.37 8.71 0.77
CA HIS A 201 1.85 8.46 2.11
C HIS A 201 0.51 9.18 2.33
N PRO A 202 -0.64 8.51 2.20
CA PRO A 202 -1.93 9.10 2.58
C PRO A 202 -1.98 9.46 4.08
N CYS A 203 -1.05 8.92 4.89
CA CYS A 203 -0.94 9.17 6.32
C CYS A 203 -0.27 10.51 6.69
N HIS A 204 0.43 11.15 5.76
CA HIS A 204 1.19 12.40 5.99
C HIS A 204 0.50 13.64 5.40
N LEU A 205 -0.75 13.49 5.00
CA LEU A 205 -1.61 14.58 4.64
C LEU A 205 -1.88 15.40 5.92
N GLY A 206 -1.56 16.71 5.94
CA GLY A 206 -1.64 17.57 7.13
C GLY A 206 -2.99 17.49 7.89
N SER A 207 -3.12 18.11 9.07
CA SER A 207 -4.27 17.86 9.98
C SER A 207 -5.69 17.96 9.36
N THR A 208 -5.89 18.77 8.31
CA THR A 208 -7.13 18.81 7.51
C THR A 208 -7.20 17.78 6.38
N PHE A 209 -6.08 17.36 5.84
CA PHE A 209 -5.96 16.42 4.72
C PHE A 209 -5.83 14.95 5.17
N TYR A 210 -5.54 14.71 6.45
CA TYR A 210 -5.53 13.39 7.08
C TYR A 210 -6.78 12.56 6.74
N TRP A 211 -7.94 13.21 6.78
CA TRP A 211 -9.23 12.56 6.48
C TRP A 211 -9.42 12.28 4.99
N THR A 212 -8.82 13.06 4.09
CA THR A 212 -8.85 12.77 2.65
C THR A 212 -8.08 11.50 2.36
N GLY A 213 -6.88 11.32 2.93
CA GLY A 213 -6.11 10.09 2.77
C GLY A 213 -6.80 8.89 3.38
N ALA A 214 -7.40 9.06 4.57
CA ALA A 214 -8.19 8.01 5.20
C ALA A 214 -9.40 7.64 4.32
N LYS A 215 -10.12 8.62 3.77
CA LYS A 215 -11.23 8.40 2.83
C LYS A 215 -10.75 7.63 1.59
N MET A 216 -9.64 8.03 0.97
CA MET A 216 -9.08 7.33 -0.20
C MET A 216 -8.78 5.86 0.10
N LEU A 217 -8.19 5.58 1.27
CA LEU A 217 -7.94 4.21 1.72
C LEU A 217 -9.25 3.45 1.96
N LEU A 218 -10.23 4.04 2.65
CA LEU A 218 -11.50 3.39 2.95
C LEU A 218 -12.33 3.13 1.68
N ASP A 219 -12.40 4.08 0.75
CA ASP A 219 -13.09 3.89 -0.52
C ASP A 219 -12.41 2.82 -1.38
N ALA A 220 -11.07 2.78 -1.37
CA ALA A 220 -10.31 1.72 -2.02
C ALA A 220 -10.64 0.31 -1.48
N LEU A 221 -10.97 0.24 -0.18
CA LEU A 221 -11.39 -0.97 0.52
C LEU A 221 -12.91 -1.22 0.43
N ASN A 222 -13.66 -0.34 -0.25
CA ASN A 222 -15.13 -0.34 -0.28
C ASN A 222 -15.77 -0.28 1.13
N LEU A 223 -15.09 0.38 2.07
CA LEU A 223 -15.55 0.58 3.44
C LEU A 223 -16.20 1.96 3.60
N SER A 224 -17.35 2.00 4.26
CA SER A 224 -17.96 3.26 4.67
C SER A 224 -17.46 3.67 6.05
N ALA A 225 -17.03 4.92 6.20
CA ALA A 225 -16.73 5.47 7.51
C ALA A 225 -18.02 5.84 8.27
N GLU A 226 -18.26 5.24 9.44
CA GLU A 226 -19.34 5.67 10.32
C GLU A 226 -18.88 6.92 11.09
N GLY A 227 -19.49 8.07 10.78
CA GLY A 227 -19.21 9.31 11.51
C GLY A 227 -17.94 10.05 11.10
N VAL A 228 -17.23 9.62 10.04
CA VAL A 228 -16.38 10.55 9.29
C VAL A 228 -17.34 11.41 8.48
N PRO A 229 -17.45 12.72 8.77
CA PRO A 229 -18.41 13.56 8.08
C PRO A 229 -18.07 13.58 6.59
N GLY A 230 -18.90 12.92 5.78
CA GLY A 230 -18.94 13.20 4.36
C GLY A 230 -19.28 14.68 4.19
N ALA A 231 -18.49 15.39 3.37
CA ALA A 231 -18.80 16.74 2.89
C ALA A 231 -18.67 17.90 3.90
N ILE A 232 -17.56 18.00 4.64
CA ILE A 232 -17.03 19.35 4.84
C ILE A 232 -16.25 19.67 3.56
N SER A 233 -16.91 20.34 2.61
CA SER A 233 -16.15 21.18 1.67
C SER A 233 -15.37 22.14 2.55
N TYR A 234 -14.07 21.93 2.73
CA TYR A 234 -13.25 22.98 3.29
C TYR A 234 -13.01 23.94 2.14
N PRO A 235 -13.58 25.16 2.15
CA PRO A 235 -13.18 26.16 1.20
C PRO A 235 -11.68 26.38 1.43
N TYR A 236 -10.88 25.94 0.47
CA TYR A 236 -9.46 26.27 0.40
C TYR A 236 -9.37 27.80 0.27
N THR A 237 -9.09 28.50 1.37
CA THR A 237 -8.83 29.95 1.38
C THR A 237 -7.50 30.30 2.02
N GLY A 238 -6.49 29.45 1.82
CA GLY A 238 -5.15 29.72 2.30
C GLY A 238 -4.13 29.06 1.40
N SER A 239 -3.70 29.76 0.35
CA SER A 239 -2.38 29.52 -0.21
C SER A 239 -1.38 29.83 0.91
N VAL A 240 -0.97 28.81 1.65
CA VAL A 240 0.32 28.90 2.33
C VAL A 240 1.32 28.88 1.19
N SER A 241 1.80 30.06 0.80
CA SER A 241 2.97 30.16 -0.07
C SER A 241 4.02 29.24 0.57
N PRO A 242 4.63 28.30 -0.16
CA PRO A 242 5.75 27.56 0.37
C PRO A 242 6.82 28.61 0.63
N GLU A 243 6.90 29.08 1.87
CA GLU A 243 8.15 29.59 2.39
C GLU A 243 9.05 28.37 2.25
N VAL A 244 9.91 28.41 1.25
CA VAL A 244 10.93 27.41 0.96
C VAL A 244 11.69 27.26 2.27
N VAL A 245 11.30 26.29 3.09
CA VAL A 245 12.13 25.81 4.16
C VAL A 245 13.31 25.22 3.41
N PRO A 246 14.51 25.81 3.47
CA PRO A 246 15.66 25.16 2.88
C PRO A 246 15.80 23.83 3.63
N THR A 247 15.51 22.73 2.93
CA THR A 247 15.81 21.39 3.39
C THR A 247 17.33 21.33 3.48
N VAL A 248 17.86 21.64 4.66
CA VAL A 248 19.26 21.37 4.97
C VAL A 248 19.36 19.86 5.09
N TYR A 249 19.62 19.21 3.95
CA TYR A 249 20.05 17.82 3.95
C TYR A 249 21.38 17.75 4.74
N PRO A 250 21.53 16.83 5.70
CA PRO A 250 22.86 16.49 6.18
C PRO A 250 23.62 15.89 4.99
N THR A 251 24.56 16.65 4.43
CA THR A 251 25.55 16.10 3.50
C THR A 251 26.26 14.97 4.21
N THR A 252 26.05 13.74 3.75
CA THR A 252 26.93 12.62 4.06
C THR A 252 28.37 13.06 3.78
N PRO A 253 29.30 12.91 4.74
CA PRO A 253 30.68 13.28 4.50
C PRO A 253 31.24 12.40 3.39
N SER A 254 31.67 13.03 2.30
CA SER A 254 32.43 12.41 1.23
C SER A 254 33.60 11.63 1.83
N ALA A 255 33.63 10.32 1.56
CA ALA A 255 34.74 9.47 1.93
C ALA A 255 36.03 10.03 1.31
N THR A 256 36.91 10.55 2.18
CA THR A 256 38.24 10.99 1.83
C THR A 256 39.03 9.79 1.31
N SER A 257 39.50 9.87 0.08
CA SER A 257 40.43 8.93 -0.52
C SER A 257 41.73 8.88 0.30
N SER A 258 41.98 7.77 0.99
CA SER A 258 43.30 7.43 1.52
C SER A 258 44.02 6.49 0.56
N SER A 259 45.17 6.94 0.09
CA SER A 259 46.11 6.23 -0.77
C SER A 259 46.81 5.06 -0.06
N THR A 260 47.19 4.09 -0.89
CA THR A 260 48.33 3.15 -0.76
C THR A 260 48.31 2.10 0.36
N THR A 261 48.14 0.83 -0.04
CA THR A 261 49.15 -0.20 0.22
C THR A 261 49.07 -1.31 -0.84
N SER A 262 50.23 -1.58 -1.41
CA SER A 262 50.54 -2.63 -2.39
C SER A 262 50.19 -4.01 -1.84
N SER A 263 49.39 -4.79 -2.58
CA SER A 263 49.31 -6.24 -2.45
C SER A 263 49.66 -6.88 -3.79
N SER A 264 50.74 -7.64 -3.77
CA SER A 264 51.32 -8.38 -4.87
C SER A 264 50.35 -9.46 -5.33
N VAL A 265 50.01 -9.45 -6.62
CA VAL A 265 49.31 -10.55 -7.29
C VAL A 265 50.33 -11.68 -7.50
N PHE A 266 50.18 -12.78 -6.76
CA PHE A 266 50.83 -14.05 -7.11
C PHE A 266 50.06 -14.70 -8.26
N TRP A 267 50.69 -14.78 -9.42
CA TRP A 267 50.26 -15.63 -10.52
C TRP A 267 50.49 -17.10 -10.12
N VAL A 268 49.42 -17.89 -10.08
CA VAL A 268 49.49 -19.35 -10.05
C VAL A 268 49.25 -19.84 -11.49
N PRO A 269 50.19 -20.56 -12.12
CA PRO A 269 49.95 -21.10 -13.45
C PRO A 269 48.94 -22.25 -13.37
N VAL A 270 47.92 -22.18 -14.23
CA VAL A 270 46.95 -23.26 -14.45
C VAL A 270 47.65 -24.42 -15.15
N VAL A 271 47.73 -25.57 -14.48
CA VAL A 271 48.18 -26.83 -15.06
C VAL A 271 46.99 -27.51 -15.74
N PRO A 272 47.03 -27.82 -17.05
CA PRO A 272 45.95 -28.54 -17.70
C PRO A 272 45.91 -30.01 -17.25
N LEU A 273 44.71 -30.47 -16.89
CA LEU A 273 44.43 -31.87 -16.55
C LEU A 273 44.50 -32.77 -17.80
N PRO A 274 44.97 -34.02 -17.69
CA PRO A 274 45.00 -34.95 -18.81
C PRO A 274 43.59 -35.46 -19.13
N VAL A 275 43.21 -35.32 -20.40
CA VAL A 275 42.01 -35.92 -20.99
C VAL A 275 42.23 -37.44 -21.07
N SER A 276 41.50 -38.21 -20.25
CA SER A 276 41.47 -39.67 -20.38
C SER A 276 40.59 -40.06 -21.57
N GLY A 277 41.24 -40.67 -22.57
CA GLY A 277 40.61 -41.16 -23.77
C GLY A 277 39.67 -42.32 -23.51
N ARG A 278 38.44 -42.20 -24.03
CA ARG A 278 37.49 -43.30 -24.20
C ARG A 278 37.93 -44.13 -25.41
N ARG A 279 38.45 -45.35 -25.19
CA ARG A 279 38.59 -46.33 -26.26
C ARG A 279 37.22 -47.00 -26.52
N ARG A 280 37.04 -47.34 -27.80
CA ARG A 280 35.91 -48.07 -28.39
C ARG A 280 35.66 -49.40 -27.71
#